data_AF-U6L3J6-F1
#
_entry.id   AF-U6L3J6-F1
#
_cell.length_a   1.000
_cell.length_b   1.000
_cell.length_c   1.000
_cell.angle_alpha   90.00
_cell.angle_beta   90.00
_cell.angle_gamma   90.00
#
_symmetry.space_group_name_H-M   'P 1'
#
loop_
_entity.id
_entity.type
_entity.pdbx_description
1 polymer ?
#
loop_
_entity_poly.entity_id
_entity_poly.type
_entity_poly.pdbx_seq_one_letter_code
_entity_poly.pdbx_strand_id
1 'polypeptide(L)'
;ILNTLKACDYEWHLLSQYKLRCRPLRPTPETSPEAPSSSSSSSSSCSSSSSSKTNVEFACDSEDIILAIQLYKVGSCRYVIDVQLFEGNAMVCISEALWITSAIYSALTQLQR
;
A
#
# COMPACT_ATOMS: atom_id res chain seq x y z
N ILE A 1 13.04 -4.68 0.30
CA ILE A 1 11.72 -4.30 -0.28
C ILE A 1 10.58 -4.83 0.59
N LEU A 2 10.21 -6.12 0.56
CA LEU A 2 9.08 -6.62 1.35
C LEU A 2 9.18 -6.33 2.86
N ASN A 3 10.35 -6.56 3.46
CA ASN A 3 10.57 -6.21 4.87
C ASN A 3 10.42 -4.70 5.14
N THR A 4 10.85 -3.87 4.19
CA THR A 4 10.69 -2.41 4.27
C THR A 4 9.23 -2.03 4.20
N LEU A 5 8.48 -2.58 3.23
CA LEU A 5 7.03 -2.36 3.12
C LEU A 5 6.31 -2.74 4.42
N LYS A 6 6.66 -3.90 5.00
CA LYS A 6 6.11 -4.33 6.28
C LYS A 6 6.40 -3.35 7.43
N ALA A 7 7.63 -2.85 7.51
CA ALA A 7 8.04 -1.89 8.55
C ALA A 7 7.43 -0.49 8.36
N CYS A 8 6.97 -0.20 7.14
CA CYS A 8 6.29 1.03 6.79
C CYS A 8 4.76 0.91 6.90
N ASP A 9 4.23 -0.20 7.43
CA ASP A 9 2.80 -0.50 7.48
C ASP A 9 2.13 -0.45 6.09
N TYR A 10 2.78 -1.06 5.09
CA TYR A 10 2.17 -1.31 3.78
C TYR A 10 1.68 -2.75 3.68
N GLU A 11 0.55 -2.92 3.01
CA GLU A 11 0.15 -4.21 2.46
C GLU A 11 0.50 -4.30 0.98
N TRP A 12 0.71 -5.52 0.48
CA TRP A 12 1.10 -5.74 -0.91
C TRP A 12 0.49 -7.01 -1.50
N HIS A 13 0.34 -6.97 -2.83
CA HIS A 13 -0.07 -8.08 -3.66
C HIS A 13 0.97 -8.31 -4.75
N LEU A 14 1.43 -9.57 -4.88
CA LEU A 14 2.39 -9.97 -5.91
C LEU A 14 1.67 -10.19 -7.24
N LEU A 15 2.01 -9.40 -8.25
CA LEU A 15 1.55 -9.59 -9.64
C LEU A 15 2.44 -10.58 -10.40
N SER A 16 3.73 -10.62 -10.04
CA SER A 16 4.71 -11.61 -10.52
C SER A 16 5.86 -11.70 -9.52
N GLN A 17 6.83 -12.59 -9.77
CA GLN A 17 8.02 -12.74 -8.92
C GLN A 17 8.80 -11.43 -8.70
N TYR A 18 8.73 -10.50 -9.65
CA TYR A 18 9.47 -9.24 -9.61
C TYR A 18 8.58 -8.00 -9.66
N LYS A 19 7.25 -8.17 -9.61
CA LYS A 19 6.28 -7.08 -9.64
C LYS A 19 5.29 -7.20 -8.51
N LEU A 20 5.10 -6.13 -7.76
CA LEU A 20 4.06 -6.04 -6.73
C LEU A 20 3.30 -4.74 -6.84
N ARG A 21 2.06 -4.75 -6.36
CA ARG A 21 1.31 -3.55 -5.99
C ARG A 21 1.25 -3.46 -4.48
N CYS A 22 1.37 -2.27 -3.93
CA CYS A 22 1.30 -2.02 -2.51
C CYS A 22 0.55 -0.72 -2.21
N ARG A 23 -0.07 -0.68 -1.04
CA ARG A 23 -0.73 0.52 -0.49
C ARG A 23 -0.47 0.61 1.01
N PRO A 24 -0.54 1.81 1.60
CA PRO A 24 -0.51 1.96 3.05
C PRO A 24 -1.69 1.21 3.69
N LEU A 25 -1.46 0.55 4.81
CA LEU A 25 -2.54 0.08 5.68
C LEU A 25 -3.18 1.33 6.29
N ARG A 26 -4.43 1.63 5.94
CA ARG A 26 -5.17 2.65 6.68
C ARG A 26 -5.27 2.18 8.12
N PRO A 27 -4.88 3.00 9.13
CA PRO A 27 -5.21 2.67 10.49
C PRO A 27 -6.74 2.66 10.57
N THR A 28 -7.32 1.48 10.75
CA THR A 28 -8.71 1.39 11.20
C THR A 28 -8.77 2.22 12.48
N PRO A 29 -9.66 3.22 12.59
CA PRO A 29 -9.86 3.86 13.88
C PRO A 29 -10.23 2.74 14.86
N GLU A 30 -9.35 2.50 15.82
CA GLU A 30 -9.60 1.48 16.83
C GLU A 30 -10.93 1.83 17.48
N THR A 31 -11.90 0.92 17.34
CA THR A 31 -13.19 1.01 18.03
C THR A 31 -12.88 1.12 19.51
N SER A 32 -12.94 2.35 20.01
CA SER A 32 -12.85 2.64 21.43
C SER A 32 -13.97 1.86 22.13
N PRO A 33 -13.73 1.28 23.31
CA PRO A 33 -14.78 0.55 24.00
C PRO A 33 -15.95 1.50 24.30
N GLU A 34 -17.12 1.05 23.86
CA GLU A 34 -18.46 1.59 24.02
C GLU A 34 -18.66 2.47 25.27
N ALA A 35 -19.01 3.74 25.06
CA ALA A 35 -19.69 4.59 26.05
C ALA A 35 -21.04 5.04 25.45
N PRO A 36 -22.12 5.08 26.24
CA PRO A 36 -23.47 5.08 25.69
C PRO A 36 -23.89 6.43 25.11
N SER A 37 -24.29 6.38 23.84
CA SER A 37 -25.31 7.20 23.13
C SER A 37 -25.56 8.66 23.55
N SER A 38 -25.33 9.58 22.60
CA SER A 38 -26.40 10.50 22.12
C SER A 38 -25.99 11.33 20.89
N SER A 39 -26.82 11.18 19.85
CA SER A 39 -27.21 12.14 18.77
C SER A 39 -26.21 12.64 17.71
N SER A 40 -26.53 12.19 16.49
CA SER A 40 -26.58 12.91 15.20
C SER A 40 -25.29 13.45 14.56
N SER A 41 -24.80 12.75 13.53
CA SER A 41 -24.92 13.20 12.14
C SER A 41 -24.30 12.21 11.15
N SER A 42 -25.08 11.91 10.12
CA SER A 42 -24.75 11.53 8.75
C SER A 42 -23.37 10.91 8.45
N SER A 43 -23.33 9.59 8.26
CA SER A 43 -22.57 9.01 7.16
C SER A 43 -23.19 7.67 6.77
N SER A 44 -23.43 7.54 5.48
CA SER A 44 -24.05 6.40 4.82
C SER A 44 -23.28 5.12 5.11
N SER A 45 -23.90 4.22 5.86
CA SER A 45 -23.48 2.83 6.00
C SER A 45 -23.91 2.04 4.78
N CYS A 46 -22.96 1.61 3.96
CA CYS A 46 -23.16 0.50 3.04
C CYS A 46 -22.25 -0.66 3.47
N SER A 47 -22.70 -1.40 4.48
CA SER A 47 -22.22 -2.75 4.73
C SER A 47 -22.84 -3.65 3.67
N SER A 48 -22.03 -4.29 2.85
CA SER A 48 -22.48 -5.38 1.98
C SER A 48 -21.38 -6.43 1.91
N SER A 49 -21.35 -7.28 2.92
CA SER A 49 -20.69 -8.57 2.86
C SER A 49 -21.63 -9.56 2.17
N SER A 50 -21.24 -10.10 1.01
CA SER A 50 -21.57 -11.48 0.62
C SER A 50 -20.83 -11.92 -0.64
N SER A 51 -19.75 -12.66 -0.37
CA SER A 51 -19.49 -14.02 -0.85
C SER A 51 -19.53 -14.36 -2.35
N SER A 52 -18.43 -15.01 -2.76
CA SER A 52 -18.30 -16.05 -3.78
C SER A 52 -17.87 -15.60 -5.18
N LYS A 53 -16.56 -15.69 -5.44
CA LYS A 53 -15.93 -16.59 -6.44
C LYS A 53 -14.51 -16.08 -6.74
N THR A 54 -13.57 -17.01 -6.70
CA THR A 54 -12.19 -16.97 -7.21
C THR A 54 -11.89 -15.89 -8.26
N ASN A 55 -11.56 -14.68 -7.79
CA ASN A 55 -10.64 -13.75 -8.44
C ASN A 55 -10.19 -12.79 -7.34
N VAL A 56 -8.89 -12.77 -7.01
CA VAL A 56 -8.36 -11.91 -5.95
C VAL A 56 -8.22 -10.50 -6.54
N GLU A 57 -9.36 -9.89 -6.84
CA GLU A 57 -9.42 -8.53 -7.34
C GLU A 57 -9.11 -7.63 -6.13
N PHE A 58 -8.00 -6.91 -6.23
CA PHE A 58 -7.54 -5.93 -5.26
C PHE A 58 -8.61 -4.83 -5.18
N ALA A 59 -9.60 -5.01 -4.30
CA ALA A 59 -10.71 -4.08 -4.13
C ALA A 59 -10.15 -2.78 -3.54
N CYS A 60 -9.81 -1.86 -4.43
CA CYS A 60 -9.40 -0.51 -4.08
C CYS A 60 -10.63 0.38 -4.06
N ASP A 61 -10.94 0.95 -2.91
CA ASP A 61 -11.71 2.17 -2.88
C ASP A 61 -10.89 3.24 -3.63
N SER A 62 -11.54 4.03 -4.48
CA SER A 62 -10.90 5.00 -5.40
C SER A 62 -10.10 6.13 -4.73
N GLU A 63 -9.92 6.06 -3.41
CA GLU A 63 -9.18 7.00 -2.59
C GLU A 63 -7.86 6.45 -2.06
N ASP A 64 -7.55 5.17 -2.30
CA ASP A 64 -6.32 4.55 -1.83
C ASP A 64 -5.14 4.80 -2.76
N ILE A 65 -3.99 5.15 -2.16
CA ILE A 65 -2.74 5.35 -2.87
C ILE A 65 -2.18 4.00 -3.25
N ILE A 66 -2.20 3.68 -4.55
CA ILE A 66 -1.65 2.42 -5.07
C ILE A 66 -0.29 2.71 -5.72
N LEU A 67 0.74 2.08 -5.18
CA LEU A 67 2.07 2.06 -5.77
C LEU A 67 2.32 0.69 -6.41
N ALA A 68 3.01 0.66 -7.55
CA ALA A 68 3.58 -0.56 -8.09
C ALA A 68 5.09 -0.52 -7.98
N ILE A 69 5.69 -1.60 -7.51
CA ILE A 69 7.13 -1.77 -7.43
C ILE A 69 7.53 -2.91 -8.37
N GLN A 70 8.44 -2.61 -9.27
CA GLN A 70 8.95 -3.55 -10.26
C GLN A 70 10.47 -3.61 -10.19
N LEU A 71 11.01 -4.82 -10.10
CA LEU A 71 12.44 -5.08 -10.18
C LEU A 71 12.81 -5.46 -11.61
N TYR A 72 13.79 -4.76 -12.18
CA TYR A 72 14.36 -5.04 -13.49
C TYR A 72 15.83 -5.42 -13.36
N LYS A 73 16.27 -6.49 -14.03
CA LYS A 73 17.68 -6.87 -14.10
C LYS A 73 18.33 -6.16 -15.30
N VAL A 74 19.35 -5.35 -15.04
CA VAL A 74 20.05 -4.57 -16.08
C VAL A 74 21.45 -5.11 -16.37
N GLY A 75 21.99 -5.98 -15.49
CA GLY A 75 23.24 -6.68 -15.72
C GLY A 75 23.56 -7.70 -14.63
N SER A 76 24.78 -8.23 -14.63
CA SER A 76 25.28 -9.08 -13.54
C SER A 76 25.26 -8.29 -12.23
N CYS A 77 24.47 -8.78 -11.26
CA CYS A 77 24.27 -8.16 -9.94
C CYS A 77 23.77 -6.70 -9.96
N ARG A 78 23.24 -6.21 -11.09
CA ARG A 78 22.70 -4.85 -11.22
C ARG A 78 21.22 -4.90 -11.49
N TYR A 79 20.46 -4.27 -10.60
CA TYR A 79 19.01 -4.22 -10.65
C TYR A 79 18.53 -2.77 -10.56
N VAL A 80 17.44 -2.47 -11.25
CA VAL A 80 16.70 -1.22 -11.15
C VAL A 80 15.39 -1.52 -10.44
N ILE A 81 15.06 -0.70 -9.45
CA ILE A 81 13.77 -0.72 -8.78
C ILE A 81 12.98 0.45 -9.32
N ASP A 82 11.92 0.13 -10.05
CA ASP A 82 10.97 1.09 -10.59
C ASP A 82 9.76 1.18 -9.65
N VAL A 83 9.39 2.40 -9.24
CA VAL A 83 8.26 2.67 -8.35
C VAL A 83 7.30 3.60 -9.09
N GLN A 84 6.12 3.09 -9.41
CA GLN A 84 5.10 3.78 -10.21
C GLN A 84 3.87 4.09 -9.36
N LEU A 85 3.33 5.29 -9.57
CA LEU A 85 2.04 5.67 -9.00
C LEU A 85 0.91 5.26 -9.95
N PHE A 86 -0.07 4.49 -9.49
CA PHE A 86 -1.19 4.04 -10.32
C PHE A 86 -2.48 4.83 -10.07
N GLU A 87 -2.80 5.16 -8.82
CA GLU A 87 -4.11 5.72 -8.45
C GLU A 87 -4.02 6.55 -7.16
N GLY A 88 -4.82 7.63 -7.08
CA GLY A 88 -4.98 8.49 -5.89
C GLY A 88 -4.83 10.01 -6.16
N ASN A 89 -5.06 10.82 -5.12
CA ASN A 89 -5.00 12.30 -5.20
C ASN A 89 -3.55 12.78 -5.37
N ALA A 90 -3.26 13.50 -6.47
CA ALA A 90 -1.91 13.62 -7.05
C ALA A 90 -0.80 14.09 -6.07
N MET A 91 -1.08 15.05 -5.18
CA MET A 91 -0.06 15.58 -4.26
C MET A 91 0.32 14.61 -3.13
N VAL A 92 -0.67 14.04 -2.44
CA VAL A 92 -0.44 13.09 -1.31
C VAL A 92 0.24 11.82 -1.81
N CYS A 93 -0.12 11.41 -3.02
CA CYS A 93 0.46 10.29 -3.72
C CYS A 93 1.97 10.44 -3.98
N ILE A 94 2.42 11.63 -4.38
CA ILE A 94 3.83 11.88 -4.69
C ILE A 94 4.68 11.83 -3.42
N SER A 95 4.24 12.47 -2.32
CA SER A 95 4.99 12.45 -1.06
C SER A 95 5.17 11.03 -0.53
N GLU A 96 4.11 10.21 -0.58
CA GLU A 96 4.16 8.80 -0.19
C GLU A 96 5.09 7.98 -1.08
N ALA A 97 5.00 8.16 -2.41
CA ALA A 97 5.88 7.48 -3.35
C ALA A 97 7.37 7.82 -3.11
N LEU A 98 7.68 9.09 -2.85
CA LEU A 98 9.04 9.53 -2.55
C LEU A 98 9.52 9.01 -1.20
N TRP A 99 8.65 8.99 -0.20
CA TRP A 99 8.98 8.48 1.12
C TRP A 99 9.30 6.99 1.06
N ILE A 100 8.44 6.17 0.43
CA ILE A 100 8.70 4.73 0.34
C ILE A 100 9.92 4.41 -0.50
N THR A 101 10.14 5.16 -1.59
CA THR A 101 11.35 5.02 -2.42
C THR A 101 12.60 5.29 -1.59
N SER A 102 12.56 6.34 -0.76
CA SER A 102 13.66 6.70 0.15
C SER A 102 13.89 5.63 1.23
N ALA A 103 12.82 5.07 1.80
CA ALA A 103 12.90 3.99 2.78
C ALA A 103 13.52 2.72 2.17
N ILE A 104 13.13 2.34 0.96
CA ILE A 104 13.70 1.20 0.23
C ILE A 104 15.17 1.45 -0.05
N TYR A 105 15.53 2.62 -0.57
CA TYR A 105 16.92 2.99 -0.85
C TYR A 105 17.80 2.94 0.41
N SER A 106 17.31 3.49 1.52
CA SER A 106 18.01 3.48 2.80
C SER A 106 18.27 2.06 3.30
N ALA A 107 17.23 1.20 3.30
CA ALA A 107 17.35 -0.18 3.73
C ALA A 107 18.34 -0.98 2.87
N LEU A 108 18.35 -0.77 1.55
CA LEU A 108 19.31 -1.41 0.65
C LEU A 108 20.74 -0.92 0.87
N THR A 109 20.92 0.37 1.13
CA THR A 109 22.24 0.95 1.42
C THR A 109 22.84 0.40 2.71
N GLN A 110 21.99 0.15 3.72
CA GLN A 110 22.44 -0.48 4.98
C GLN A 110 22.91 -1.92 4.79
N LEU A 111 22.29 -2.68 3.90
CA LEU A 111 22.68 -4.07 3.60
C LEU A 111 23.97 -4.19 2.76
N GLN A 112 24.38 -3.09 2.13
CA GLN A 112 25.62 -3.05 1.32
C GLN A 112 26.86 -2.64 2.14
N ARG A 113 26.68 -2.30 3.42
CA ARG A 113 27.78 -2.06 4.37
C ARG A 113 28.13 -3.35 5.10
#